data_AF-A0A1M5WC51-F1
#
_entry.id   AF-A0A1M5WC51-F1
#
_cell.length_a   1.000
_cell.length_b   1.000
_cell.length_c   1.000
_cell.angle_alpha   90.00
_cell.angle_beta   90.00
_cell.angle_gamma   90.00
#
_symmetry.space_group_name_H-M   'P 1'
#
loop_
_entity.id
_entity.type
_entity.pdbx_description
1 polymer ?
#
loop_
_entity_poly.entity_id
_entity_poly.type
_entity_poly.pdbx_seq_one_letter_code
_entity_poly.pdbx_strand_id
1 'polypeptide(L)' 'MSPFLKSHVFRALFAIPSRGRVLDAMAQRWRRLTGLLFDPYRPELHYMRGPGPKWREKHARTGFAR' A
#
# COMPACT_ATOMS: atom_id res chain seq x y z
N MET A 1 9.59 -24.11 47.70
CA MET A 1 9.09 -24.69 46.43
C MET A 1 8.28 -23.62 45.70
N SER A 2 8.86 -22.89 44.75
CA SER A 2 8.25 -21.66 44.21
C SER A 2 7.21 -21.96 43.11
N PRO A 3 6.00 -21.37 43.15
CA PRO A 3 4.89 -21.68 42.23
C PRO A 3 4.96 -20.92 40.89
N PHE A 4 5.95 -20.06 40.69
CA PHE A 4 6.12 -19.24 39.48
C PHE A 4 6.20 -20.07 38.19
N LEU A 5 6.68 -21.31 38.30
CA LEU A 5 6.87 -22.24 37.17
C LEU A 5 5.55 -22.70 36.51
N LYS A 6 4.38 -22.47 37.14
CA LYS A 6 3.05 -22.88 36.62
C LYS A 6 2.21 -21.73 36.04
N SER A 7 2.76 -20.53 35.90
CA SER A 7 1.98 -19.39 35.41
C SER A 7 1.92 -19.36 33.87
N HIS A 8 0.71 -19.45 33.31
CA HIS A 8 0.46 -19.38 31.86
C HIS A 8 0.92 -18.05 31.26
N VAL A 9 0.82 -16.97 32.05
CA VAL A 9 1.27 -15.61 31.70
C VAL A 9 2.77 -15.58 31.43
N PHE A 10 3.58 -16.28 32.23
CA PHE A 10 5.02 -16.39 32.03
C PHE A 10 5.34 -17.15 30.75
N ARG A 11 4.58 -18.22 30.44
CA ARG A 11 4.75 -18.94 29.18
C ARG A 11 4.43 -18.07 27.96
N ALA A 12 3.43 -17.21 28.03
CA ALA A 12 3.06 -16.32 26.93
C ALA A 12 4.08 -15.17 26.75
N LEU A 13 4.56 -14.56 27.84
CA LEU A 13 5.56 -13.48 27.77
C LEU A 13 6.92 -13.96 27.26
N PHE A 14 7.31 -15.19 27.63
CA PHE A 14 8.57 -15.80 27.20
C PHE A 14 8.39 -16.79 26.04
N ALA A 15 7.19 -16.89 25.46
CA ALA A 15 6.97 -17.69 24.28
C ALA A 15 7.72 -17.05 23.12
N ILE A 16 8.90 -17.58 22.82
CA ILE A 16 9.62 -17.29 21.60
C ILE A 16 8.65 -17.64 20.46
N PRO A 17 8.25 -16.68 19.62
CA PRO A 17 7.36 -16.97 18.52
C PRO A 17 8.01 -18.06 17.67
N SER A 18 7.25 -19.11 17.37
CA SER A 18 7.71 -20.17 16.50
C SER A 18 8.24 -19.56 15.20
N ARG A 19 9.36 -20.06 14.68
CA ARG A 19 10.03 -19.52 13.48
C ARG A 19 9.04 -19.28 12.32
N GLY A 20 8.02 -20.14 12.17
CA GLY A 20 6.93 -19.95 11.22
C GLY A 20 6.13 -18.65 11.40
N ARG A 21 5.75 -18.29 12.64
CA ARG A 21 5.01 -17.04 12.91
C ARG A 21 5.83 -15.79 12.58
N VAL A 22 7.15 -15.83 12.78
CA VAL A 22 8.04 -14.71 12.42
C VAL A 22 8.16 -14.58 10.91
N LEU A 23 8.34 -15.70 10.19
CA LEU A 23 8.41 -15.72 8.73
C LEU A 23 7.09 -15.25 8.09
N ASP A 24 5.94 -15.65 8.63
CA ASP A 24 4.63 -15.21 8.14
C ASP A 24 4.43 -13.71 8.31
N ALA A 25 4.79 -13.17 9.48
CA ALA A 25 4.72 -11.73 9.74
C ALA A 25 5.65 -10.94 8.80
N MET A 26 6.86 -11.45 8.55
CA MET A 26 7.78 -10.85 7.57
C MET A 26 7.21 -10.93 6.15
N ALA A 27 6.69 -12.08 5.72
CA ALA A 27 6.12 -12.24 4.39
C ALA A 27 4.92 -11.30 4.17
N GLN A 28 4.05 -11.13 5.17
CA GLN A 28 2.94 -10.17 5.12
C GLN A 28 3.43 -8.73 5.02
N ARG A 29 4.46 -8.36 5.79
CA ARG A 29 5.08 -7.03 5.71
C ARG A 29 5.67 -6.78 4.32
N TRP A 30 6.41 -7.75 3.78
CA TRP A 30 7.01 -7.67 2.45
C TRP A 30 5.95 -7.49 1.35
N ARG A 31 4.88 -8.29 1.36
CA ARG A 31 3.79 -8.18 0.38
C ARG A 31 3.12 -6.79 0.38
N ARG A 32 2.93 -6.19 1.56
CA ARG A 32 2.36 -4.84 1.67
C ARG A 32 3.31 -3.79 1.10
N LEU A 33 4.59 -3.87 1.46
CA LEU A 33 5.61 -2.93 0.97
C LEU A 33 5.77 -3.02 -0.54
N THR A 34 5.82 -4.23 -1.10
CA THR A 34 5.91 -4.41 -2.56
C THR A 34 4.65 -3.90 -3.25
N GLY A 35 3.46 -4.10 -2.68
CA GLY A 35 2.22 -3.58 -3.26
C GLY A 35 2.17 -2.06 -3.30
N LEU A 36 2.72 -1.38 -2.29
CA LEU A 36 2.79 0.08 -2.27
C LEU A 36 3.89 0.64 -3.17
N LEU A 37 5.04 -0.01 -3.22
CA LEU A 37 6.21 0.49 -3.95
C LEU A 37 6.10 0.24 -5.46
N PHE A 38 5.47 -0.87 -5.84
CA PHE A 38 5.27 -1.27 -7.23
C PHE A 38 3.81 -1.06 -7.69
N ASP A 39 3.03 -0.23 -6.98
CA ASP A 39 1.71 0.17 -7.46
C ASP A 39 1.87 0.92 -8.79
N PRO A 40 1.27 0.44 -9.90
CA PRO A 40 1.39 1.11 -11.18
C PRO A 40 0.84 2.52 -11.09
N TYR A 41 1.65 3.52 -11.44
CA TYR A 41 1.17 4.88 -11.60
C TYR A 41 0.03 4.88 -12.63
N ARG A 42 -1.19 5.24 -12.18
CA ARG A 42 -2.40 5.34 -13.01
C ARG A 42 -2.65 6.79 -13.40
N PRO A 43 -2.02 7.30 -14.48
CA PRO A 43 -2.19 8.67 -14.92
C PRO A 43 -3.67 8.99 -15.24
N GLU A 44 -4.49 8.00 -15.55
CA GLU A 44 -5.91 8.14 -15.87
C GLU A 44 -6.75 8.73 -14.72
N LEU A 45 -6.25 8.65 -13.48
CA LEU A 45 -6.87 9.29 -12.31
C LEU A 45 -6.44 10.75 -12.12
N HIS A 46 -5.31 11.15 -12.70
CA HIS A 46 -4.66 12.43 -12.44
C HIS A 46 -4.75 13.41 -13.62
N TYR A 47 -4.89 12.91 -14.83
CA TYR A 47 -5.14 13.76 -15.99
C TYR A 47 -6.62 14.07 -16.10
N MET A 48 -6.93 15.36 -15.99
CA MET A 48 -8.22 15.94 -16.37
C MET A 48 -8.56 15.46 -17.79
N ARG A 49 -9.66 14.73 -17.91
CA ARG A 49 -10.06 13.91 -19.07
C ARG A 49 -10.52 14.72 -20.29
N GLY A 50 -9.86 15.83 -20.59
CA GLY A 50 -10.22 16.66 -21.71
C GLY A 50 -9.26 17.80 -21.93
N PRO A 51 -9.32 18.43 -23.11
CA PRO A 51 -8.56 19.62 -23.39
C PRO A 51 -8.93 20.72 -22.40
N GLY A 52 -7.94 21.13 -21.60
CA GLY A 52 -8.08 22.25 -20.68
C GLY A 52 -8.38 23.57 -21.41
N PRO A 53 -8.80 24.62 -20.70
CA PRO A 53 -9.18 25.91 -21.28
C PRO A 53 -8.12 26.47 -22.25
N LYS A 54 -6.83 26.37 -21.88
CA LYS A 54 -5.68 26.78 -22.71
C LYS A 54 -5.55 26.00 -24.02
N TRP A 55 -5.98 24.74 -24.06
CA TRP A 55 -5.99 23.97 -25.30
C TRP A 55 -7.13 24.46 -26.20
N ARG A 56 -8.31 24.73 -25.63
CA ARG A 56 -9.46 25.23 -26.37
C ARG A 56 -9.20 26.60 -26.98
N GLU A 57 -8.55 27.52 -26.25
CA GLU A 57 -8.16 28.84 -26.79
C GLU A 57 -7.25 28.74 -28.02
N LYS A 58 -6.32 27.78 -28.03
CA LYS A 58 -5.40 27.56 -29.17
C LYS A 58 -6.11 26.96 -30.39
N HIS A 59 -7.12 26.11 -30.19
CA HIS A 59 -7.77 25.36 -31.28
C HIS A 59 -9.12 25.96 -31.70
N ALA A 60 -9.71 26.84 -30.89
CA ALA A 60 -10.92 27.58 -31.23
C ALA A 60 -10.73 28.47 -32.46
N ARG A 61 -9.49 28.87 -32.76
CA ARG A 61 -9.13 29.62 -33.98
C ARG A 61 -9.10 28.76 -35.25
N THR A 62 -9.12 27.43 -35.13
CA THR A 62 -8.98 26.50 -36.26
C THR A 62 -10.28 25.78 -36.61
N GLY A 63 -11.29 25.81 -35.74
CA GLY A 63 -12.53 25.05 -35.93
C GLY A 63 -13.79 25.85 -35.63
N PHE A 64 -14.11 26.86 -36.45
CA PHE A 64 -15.50 27.28 -36.74
C PHE A 64 -15.48 28.24 -37.94
N ALA A 65 -15.33 27.64 -39.12
CA ALA A 65 -15.79 28.20 -40.39
C ALA A 65 -16.59 27.09 -41.09
N ARG A 66 -17.81 26.90 -40.61
CA ARG A 66 -18.92 26.24 -41.32
C ARG A 66 -20.19 26.97 -40.96
#